data_AF-A0AA35QXA2-F1
#
_entry.id   AF-A0AA35QXA2-F1
#
_cell.length_a   1.000
_cell.length_b   1.000
_cell.length_c   1.000
_cell.angle_alpha   90.00
_cell.angle_beta   90.00
_cell.angle_gamma   90.00
#
_symmetry.space_group_name_H-M   'P 1'
#
loop_
_entity.id
_entity.type
_entity.pdbx_description
1 polymer ?
#
loop_
_entity_poly.entity_id
_entity_poly.type
_entity_poly.pdbx_seq_one_letter_code
_entity_poly.pdbx_strand_id
1 'polypeptide(L)'
;MSYDQLKDTGASPPVYPYPTGPGQTVGYQLADRSPPVGLTNIHQYDSPPPPPPPNRGQDDDEQSETPEKDPSTVSVAHLNLDFKECFHEHESTKTVAVYYKVLGLTYKYVKLFTYHFFVFVFGFILAFLFAILNGVMSFIHVWIYGPTAKIALLWVYAVIPLAVAPLRAILRPLVDVHARIFRQIRVNLSGSYLSNV
;
A
#
# COMPACT_ATOMS: atom_id res chain seq x y z
N MET A 1 6.49 16.61 17.41
CA MET A 1 7.13 15.59 18.26
C MET A 1 8.45 15.22 17.60
N SER A 2 9.56 15.48 18.29
CA SER A 2 10.95 15.42 17.79
C SER A 2 11.47 13.98 17.72
N TYR A 3 12.29 13.67 16.71
CA TYR A 3 12.86 12.35 16.40
C TYR A 3 13.75 11.75 17.51
N ASP A 4 14.14 12.55 18.49
CA ASP A 4 15.05 12.14 19.57
C ASP A 4 14.38 11.35 20.71
N GLN A 5 13.04 11.31 20.76
CA GLN A 5 12.31 10.58 21.81
C GLN A 5 12.13 9.07 21.54
N LEU A 6 12.57 8.56 20.39
CA LEU A 6 12.36 7.15 19.99
C LEU A 6 13.56 6.23 20.25
N LYS A 7 14.67 6.74 20.80
CA LYS A 7 15.90 5.98 20.98
C LYS A 7 16.05 5.28 22.34
N ASP A 8 15.28 5.71 23.35
CA ASP A 8 15.40 5.23 24.74
C ASP A 8 14.41 4.12 25.11
N THR A 9 13.59 3.65 24.17
CA THR A 9 12.77 2.45 24.37
C THR A 9 13.41 1.35 23.54
N GLY A 10 14.11 0.41 24.18
CA GLY A 10 14.78 -0.75 23.55
C GLY A 10 13.82 -1.76 22.87
N ALA A 11 12.88 -1.26 22.08
CA ALA A 11 11.92 -2.01 21.32
C ALA A 11 12.47 -2.21 19.90
N SER A 12 12.77 -3.46 19.55
CA SER A 12 13.07 -3.85 18.18
C SER A 12 11.94 -3.40 17.24
N PRO A 13 12.25 -2.84 16.06
CA PRO A 13 11.22 -2.46 15.10
C PRO A 13 10.45 -3.70 14.60
N PRO A 14 9.15 -3.58 14.30
CA PRO A 14 8.34 -4.69 13.81
C PRO A 14 8.88 -5.20 12.47
N VAL A 15 9.15 -6.50 12.41
CA VAL A 15 9.47 -7.21 11.16
C VAL A 15 8.20 -7.27 10.32
N TYR A 16 8.09 -6.42 9.30
CA TYR A 16 7.02 -6.51 8.33
C TYR A 16 7.28 -7.70 7.38
N PRO A 17 6.32 -8.63 7.21
CA PRO A 17 6.46 -9.67 6.20
C PRO A 17 6.44 -9.04 4.81
N TYR A 18 7.46 -9.33 4.00
CA TYR A 18 7.49 -8.95 2.59
C TYR A 18 6.33 -9.61 1.83
N PRO A 19 5.65 -8.90 0.92
CA PRO A 19 4.63 -9.50 0.07
C PRO A 19 5.29 -10.49 -0.90
N THR A 20 4.92 -11.76 -0.73
CA THR A 20 5.20 -12.84 -1.68
C THR A 20 4.53 -12.52 -3.02
N GLY A 21 5.34 -12.44 -4.09
CA GLY A 21 4.84 -12.29 -5.46
C GLY A 21 4.07 -13.53 -5.94
N PRO A 22 3.28 -13.41 -7.02
CA PRO A 22 2.40 -14.46 -7.48
C PRO A 22 3.21 -15.57 -8.15
N GLY A 23 3.34 -16.70 -7.45
CA GLY A 23 4.07 -17.88 -7.93
C GLY A 23 4.14 -19.00 -6.90
N GLN A 24 3.09 -19.20 -6.09
CA GLN A 24 2.98 -20.39 -5.26
C GLN A 24 2.16 -21.45 -5.99
N THR A 25 2.87 -22.39 -6.61
CA THR A 25 2.32 -23.70 -6.96
C THR A 25 2.00 -24.47 -5.68
N VAL A 26 0.74 -24.87 -5.55
CA VAL A 26 0.24 -25.76 -4.50
C VAL A 26 0.90 -27.13 -4.65
N GLY A 27 1.76 -27.50 -3.70
CA GLY A 27 2.36 -28.83 -3.60
C GLY A 27 1.77 -29.59 -2.41
N TYR A 28 1.10 -30.70 -2.68
CA TYR A 28 0.55 -31.62 -1.69
C TYR A 28 1.66 -32.36 -0.92
N GLN A 29 1.49 -32.47 0.40
CA GLN A 29 1.98 -33.45 1.39
C GLN A 29 3.22 -34.32 1.08
N LEU A 30 4.11 -34.50 2.07
CA LEU A 30 4.19 -35.78 2.82
C LEU A 30 5.14 -35.67 4.03
N ALA A 31 4.81 -36.45 5.06
CA ALA A 31 5.37 -36.48 6.40
C ALA A 31 6.79 -37.09 6.50
N ASP A 32 7.49 -36.66 7.56
CA ASP A 32 8.33 -37.46 8.46
C ASP A 32 9.22 -38.58 7.85
N ARG A 33 10.53 -38.31 7.74
CA ARG A 33 11.62 -39.27 8.00
C ARG A 33 13.01 -38.60 8.01
N SER A 34 13.77 -38.92 9.05
CA SER A 34 15.19 -38.60 9.30
C SER A 34 16.17 -39.14 8.21
N PRO A 35 17.48 -38.78 8.24
CA PRO A 35 18.35 -38.62 7.06
C PRO A 35 19.16 -39.88 6.66
N PRO A 36 19.87 -39.84 5.51
CA PRO A 36 21.31 -40.15 5.59
C PRO A 36 22.22 -39.33 4.63
N VAL A 37 23.35 -38.91 5.20
CA VAL A 37 24.74 -39.04 4.70
C VAL A 37 25.04 -38.89 3.21
N GLY A 38 25.90 -37.89 2.89
CA GLY A 38 26.96 -38.06 1.90
C GLY A 38 27.23 -36.87 0.97
N LEU A 39 28.40 -36.24 1.14
CA LEU A 39 29.20 -35.48 0.16
C LEU A 39 28.53 -34.17 -0.37
N THR A 40 29.10 -32.98 -0.26
CA THR A 40 30.51 -32.59 -0.40
C THR A 40 30.67 -31.16 0.13
N ASN A 41 31.69 -30.95 0.96
CA ASN A 41 32.31 -29.64 1.20
C ASN A 41 32.68 -28.98 -0.12
N ILE A 42 32.62 -27.63 -0.20
CA ILE A 42 33.85 -26.82 -0.33
C ILE A 42 33.59 -25.29 -0.25
N HIS A 43 34.29 -24.69 0.75
CA HIS A 43 34.90 -23.35 0.85
C HIS A 43 34.01 -22.09 0.76
N GLN A 44 33.73 -21.35 1.86
CA GLN A 44 34.64 -20.58 2.73
C GLN A 44 35.54 -19.61 1.93
N TYR A 45 35.08 -18.36 1.76
CA TYR A 45 35.91 -17.27 1.24
C TYR A 45 36.47 -16.45 2.41
N ASP A 46 37.75 -16.65 2.72
CA ASP A 46 38.58 -15.72 3.47
C ASP A 46 39.00 -14.55 2.56
N SER A 47 38.92 -13.32 3.05
CA SER A 47 39.37 -12.11 2.35
C SER A 47 40.86 -11.84 2.59
N PRO A 48 41.67 -11.44 1.57
CA PRO A 48 43.04 -10.99 1.79
C PRO A 48 43.20 -9.45 1.89
N PRO A 49 44.26 -8.95 2.58
CA PRO A 49 44.48 -7.54 2.98
C PRO A 49 45.22 -6.67 1.91
N PRO A 50 45.29 -5.32 2.08
CA PRO A 50 45.76 -4.39 1.04
C PRO A 50 47.25 -4.04 1.12
N PRO A 51 47.90 -3.68 -0.02
CA PRO A 51 49.03 -2.71 0.00
C PRO A 51 49.10 -1.80 -1.28
N PRO A 52 50.14 -0.96 -1.50
CA PRO A 52 50.34 0.47 -1.12
C PRO A 52 50.42 1.47 -2.34
N PRO A 53 50.56 2.82 -2.15
CA PRO A 53 50.64 3.83 -3.24
C PRO A 53 52.11 4.23 -3.60
N PRO A 54 52.43 5.16 -4.54
CA PRO A 54 51.81 5.65 -5.78
C PRO A 54 52.71 5.50 -7.04
N ASN A 55 52.16 5.76 -8.24
CA ASN A 55 52.79 5.55 -9.55
C ASN A 55 53.70 6.71 -10.02
N ARG A 56 54.75 6.40 -10.80
CA ARG A 56 55.80 7.28 -11.34
C ARG A 56 55.75 7.31 -12.88
N GLY A 57 56.02 8.48 -13.46
CA GLY A 57 56.28 8.72 -14.91
C GLY A 57 55.03 9.24 -15.61
N GLN A 58 54.93 10.45 -16.16
CA GLN A 58 55.81 11.26 -17.03
C GLN A 58 55.94 10.65 -18.43
N ASP A 59 54.93 10.91 -19.25
CA ASP A 59 54.92 10.68 -20.69
C ASP A 59 54.89 12.06 -21.36
N ASP A 60 55.95 12.45 -22.05
CA ASP A 60 55.95 13.47 -23.11
C ASP A 60 57.19 13.17 -23.97
N ASP A 61 57.00 12.67 -25.20
CA ASP A 61 57.63 13.22 -26.41
C ASP A 61 57.24 12.41 -27.67
N GLU A 62 56.74 13.15 -28.65
CA GLU A 62 56.36 12.77 -30.00
C GLU A 62 57.54 12.30 -30.89
N GLN A 63 57.15 11.57 -31.96
CA GLN A 63 57.73 11.46 -33.32
C GLN A 63 58.21 10.07 -33.73
N SER A 64 57.57 9.53 -34.78
CA SER A 64 58.27 8.67 -35.76
C SER A 64 57.67 8.87 -37.16
N GLU A 65 58.49 9.44 -38.06
CA GLU A 65 58.50 9.10 -39.47
C GLU A 65 59.53 7.96 -39.66
N THR A 66 59.22 7.01 -40.54
CA THR A 66 60.07 5.87 -40.93
C THR A 66 60.93 6.25 -42.16
N PRO A 67 62.08 5.60 -42.46
CA PRO A 67 62.04 4.34 -43.22
C PRO A 67 63.23 3.33 -43.10
N GLU A 68 62.89 2.06 -43.37
CA GLU A 68 63.65 0.98 -44.05
C GLU A 68 64.91 0.27 -43.45
N LYS A 69 64.79 -1.08 -43.42
CA LYS A 69 65.80 -2.16 -43.61
C LYS A 69 66.66 -2.69 -42.43
N ASP A 70 66.36 -3.91 -41.97
CA ASP A 70 67.14 -5.13 -42.33
C ASP A 70 66.54 -6.44 -41.73
N PRO A 71 66.57 -7.59 -42.44
CA PRO A 71 65.95 -8.85 -42.01
C PRO A 71 66.97 -9.92 -41.59
N SER A 72 67.59 -9.83 -40.40
CA SER A 72 68.35 -10.96 -39.83
C SER A 72 68.73 -10.80 -38.35
N THR A 73 67.77 -10.88 -37.43
CA THR A 73 68.03 -11.31 -36.04
C THR A 73 66.78 -11.97 -35.46
N VAL A 74 66.45 -13.17 -35.94
CA VAL A 74 65.71 -14.13 -35.11
C VAL A 74 66.70 -14.63 -34.06
N SER A 75 66.75 -13.97 -32.90
CA SER A 75 67.05 -14.65 -31.64
C SER A 75 66.75 -13.73 -30.45
N VAL A 76 65.77 -14.20 -29.67
CA VAL A 76 65.59 -13.92 -28.23
C VAL A 76 65.22 -12.49 -27.80
N ALA A 77 64.29 -11.85 -28.50
CA ALA A 77 63.34 -11.00 -27.78
C ALA A 77 62.28 -11.94 -27.21
N HIS A 78 62.24 -12.09 -25.89
CA HIS A 78 61.14 -12.74 -25.18
C HIS A 78 59.82 -12.19 -25.73
N LEU A 79 59.18 -12.95 -26.61
CA LEU A 79 57.82 -12.73 -27.03
C LEU A 79 56.98 -13.13 -25.82
N ASN A 80 56.94 -12.25 -24.81
CA ASN A 80 55.96 -12.28 -23.74
C ASN A 80 54.62 -11.96 -24.41
N LEU A 81 54.08 -12.95 -25.11
CA LEU A 81 52.65 -13.06 -25.35
C LEU A 81 52.02 -13.22 -23.96
N ASP A 82 51.77 -12.09 -23.31
CA ASP A 82 50.96 -12.08 -22.10
C ASP A 82 49.59 -12.61 -22.54
N PHE A 83 49.24 -13.81 -22.07
CA PHE A 83 47.97 -14.46 -22.39
C PHE A 83 46.77 -13.59 -22.03
N LYS A 84 46.98 -12.60 -21.16
CA LYS A 84 46.01 -11.55 -20.86
C LYS A 84 45.62 -10.71 -22.09
N GLU A 85 46.57 -10.39 -22.96
CA GLU A 85 46.33 -9.58 -24.16
C GLU A 85 45.74 -10.41 -25.31
N CYS A 86 46.11 -11.68 -25.41
CA CYS A 86 45.55 -12.63 -26.38
C CYS A 86 44.11 -13.10 -26.02
N PHE A 87 43.76 -13.05 -24.72
CA PHE A 87 42.42 -13.35 -24.19
C PHE A 87 41.72 -12.11 -23.60
N HIS A 88 42.05 -10.90 -24.04
CA HIS A 88 41.15 -9.78 -23.76
C HIS A 88 39.82 -10.11 -24.45
N GLU A 89 38.77 -10.39 -23.65
CA GLU A 89 37.40 -10.45 -24.15
C GLU A 89 37.19 -9.22 -25.02
N HIS A 90 36.93 -9.44 -26.31
CA HIS A 90 36.62 -8.37 -27.25
C HIS A 90 35.59 -7.44 -26.60
N GLU A 91 35.80 -6.12 -26.67
CA GLU A 91 34.92 -5.08 -26.09
C GLU A 91 33.41 -5.34 -26.29
N SER A 92 33.06 -6.13 -27.31
CA SER A 92 31.74 -6.72 -27.53
C SER A 92 31.14 -7.47 -26.31
N THR A 93 31.90 -8.26 -25.54
CA THR A 93 31.34 -9.02 -24.39
C THR A 93 31.03 -8.11 -23.19
N LYS A 94 31.90 -7.13 -22.92
CA LYS A 94 31.67 -6.11 -21.86
C LYS A 94 30.49 -5.19 -22.21
N THR A 95 30.37 -4.79 -23.47
CA THR A 95 29.25 -3.95 -23.93
C THR A 95 27.92 -4.70 -23.88
N VAL A 96 27.89 -6.01 -24.15
CA VAL A 96 26.67 -6.84 -24.02
C VAL A 96 26.18 -6.90 -22.57
N ALA A 97 27.06 -7.11 -21.59
CA ALA A 97 26.67 -7.15 -20.17
C ALA A 97 26.18 -5.78 -19.65
N VAL A 98 26.80 -4.69 -20.10
CA VAL A 98 26.37 -3.32 -19.76
C VAL A 98 25.04 -2.99 -20.44
N TYR A 99 24.87 -3.38 -21.70
CA TYR A 99 23.63 -3.21 -22.45
C TYR A 99 22.46 -3.89 -21.75
N TYR A 100 22.62 -5.16 -21.33
CA TYR A 100 21.56 -5.86 -20.60
C TYR A 100 21.23 -5.22 -19.24
N LYS A 101 22.23 -4.67 -18.53
CA LYS A 101 22.00 -3.92 -17.28
C LYS A 101 21.23 -2.62 -17.52
N VAL A 102 21.61 -1.84 -18.52
CA VAL A 102 20.94 -0.58 -18.89
C VAL A 102 19.54 -0.86 -19.40
N LEU A 103 19.35 -1.87 -20.24
CA LEU A 103 18.04 -2.27 -20.75
C LEU A 103 17.11 -2.72 -19.64
N GLY A 104 17.61 -3.50 -18.66
CA GLY A 104 16.85 -3.89 -17.47
C GLY A 104 16.46 -2.70 -16.59
N LEU A 105 17.33 -1.70 -16.46
CA LEU A 105 17.03 -0.46 -15.73
C LEU A 105 15.97 0.37 -16.44
N THR A 106 16.15 0.61 -17.74
CA THR A 106 15.23 1.37 -18.59
C THR A 106 13.85 0.70 -18.64
N TYR A 107 13.79 -0.62 -18.73
CA TYR A 107 12.53 -1.36 -18.68
C TYR A 107 11.78 -1.14 -17.36
N LYS A 108 12.48 -1.13 -16.22
CA LYS A 108 11.87 -0.84 -14.91
C LYS A 108 11.32 0.58 -14.85
N TYR A 109 12.08 1.57 -15.31
CA TYR A 109 11.64 2.97 -15.33
C TYR A 109 10.46 3.19 -16.27
N VAL A 110 10.48 2.61 -17.48
CA VAL A 110 9.37 2.68 -18.43
C VAL A 110 8.10 2.05 -17.85
N LYS A 111 8.22 0.89 -17.19
CA LYS A 111 7.08 0.22 -16.54
C LYS A 111 6.47 1.09 -15.44
N LEU A 112 7.31 1.66 -14.57
CA LEU A 112 6.87 2.53 -13.49
C LEU A 112 6.23 3.81 -14.06
N PHE A 113 6.89 4.46 -15.01
CA PHE A 113 6.39 5.69 -15.62
C PHE A 113 5.08 5.46 -16.36
N THR A 114 4.96 4.39 -17.13
CA THR A 114 3.72 4.03 -17.85
C THR A 114 2.58 3.79 -16.86
N TYR A 115 2.83 3.08 -15.76
CA TYR A 115 1.84 2.87 -14.72
C TYR A 115 1.37 4.19 -14.11
N HIS A 116 2.30 5.05 -13.68
CA HIS A 116 1.97 6.35 -13.11
C HIS A 116 1.26 7.27 -14.11
N PHE A 117 1.65 7.25 -15.38
CA PHE A 117 1.01 8.02 -16.44
C PHE A 117 -0.45 7.57 -16.64
N PHE A 118 -0.69 6.25 -16.73
CA PHE A 118 -2.04 5.71 -16.84
C PHE A 118 -2.88 6.06 -15.62
N VAL A 119 -2.34 5.87 -14.41
CA VAL A 119 -3.04 6.20 -13.17
C VAL A 119 -3.35 7.69 -13.09
N PHE A 120 -2.45 8.57 -13.54
CA PHE A 120 -2.70 10.00 -13.55
C PHE A 120 -3.80 10.39 -14.54
N VAL A 121 -3.76 9.88 -15.77
CA VAL A 121 -4.76 10.18 -16.81
C VAL A 121 -6.13 9.61 -16.43
N PHE A 122 -6.21 8.32 -16.13
CA PHE A 122 -7.46 7.69 -15.74
C PHE A 122 -7.96 8.21 -14.40
N GLY A 123 -7.07 8.37 -13.42
CA GLY A 123 -7.39 8.93 -12.11
C GLY A 123 -7.94 10.35 -12.22
N PHE A 124 -7.34 11.20 -13.06
CA PHE A 124 -7.84 12.56 -13.29
C PHE A 124 -9.22 12.57 -13.95
N ILE A 125 -9.43 11.76 -15.00
CA ILE A 125 -10.74 11.66 -15.68
C ILE A 125 -11.81 11.14 -14.70
N LEU A 126 -11.51 10.08 -13.96
CA LEU A 126 -12.43 9.53 -12.98
C LEU A 126 -12.71 10.54 -11.86
N ALA A 127 -11.69 11.21 -11.33
CA ALA A 127 -11.86 12.23 -10.29
C ALA A 127 -12.73 13.39 -10.78
N PHE A 128 -12.54 13.83 -12.03
CA PHE A 128 -13.37 14.87 -12.63
C PHE A 128 -14.83 14.44 -12.78
N LEU A 129 -15.09 13.21 -13.25
CA LEU A 129 -16.44 12.64 -13.31
C LEU A 129 -17.07 12.55 -11.91
N PHE A 130 -16.34 12.04 -10.92
CA PHE A 130 -16.80 11.98 -9.54
C PHE A 130 -17.10 13.36 -8.96
N ALA A 131 -16.28 14.38 -9.26
CA ALA A 131 -16.52 15.74 -8.82
C ALA A 131 -17.83 16.31 -9.40
N ILE A 132 -18.09 16.07 -10.70
CA ILE A 132 -19.36 16.46 -11.33
C ILE A 132 -20.53 15.73 -10.69
N LEU A 133 -20.45 14.40 -10.53
CA LEU A 133 -21.51 13.60 -9.89
C LEU A 133 -21.81 14.10 -8.48
N ASN A 134 -20.77 14.38 -7.68
CA ASN A 134 -20.93 14.91 -6.32
C ASN A 134 -21.51 16.33 -6.33
N GLY A 135 -21.12 17.18 -7.29
CA GLY A 135 -21.70 18.51 -7.46
C GLY A 135 -23.20 18.46 -7.77
N VAL A 136 -23.60 17.60 -8.71
CA VAL A 136 -25.02 17.40 -9.05
C VAL A 136 -25.79 16.81 -7.87
N MET A 137 -25.24 15.80 -7.19
CA MET A 137 -25.84 15.22 -5.98
C MET A 137 -25.99 16.24 -4.87
N SER A 138 -25.00 17.12 -4.67
CA SER A 138 -25.08 18.20 -3.69
C SER A 138 -26.18 19.19 -4.04
N PHE A 139 -26.31 19.57 -5.31
CA PHE A 139 -27.38 20.43 -5.77
C PHE A 139 -28.75 19.80 -5.52
N ILE A 140 -28.94 18.54 -5.89
CA ILE A 140 -30.16 17.76 -5.60
C ILE A 140 -30.42 17.74 -4.09
N HIS A 141 -29.41 17.50 -3.27
CA HIS A 141 -29.58 17.43 -1.83
C HIS A 141 -30.06 18.77 -1.25
N VAL A 142 -29.41 19.89 -1.58
CA VAL A 142 -29.80 21.21 -1.07
C VAL A 142 -31.20 21.61 -1.56
N TRP A 143 -31.50 21.39 -2.84
CA TRP A 143 -32.73 21.87 -3.46
C TRP A 143 -33.93 20.94 -3.31
N ILE A 144 -33.71 19.62 -3.19
CA ILE A 144 -34.80 18.64 -3.07
C ILE A 144 -34.97 18.22 -1.61
N TYR A 145 -33.90 17.93 -0.88
CA TYR A 145 -34.02 17.41 0.49
C TYR A 145 -34.65 18.43 1.43
N GLY A 146 -34.26 19.71 1.33
CA GLY A 146 -34.82 20.79 2.14
C GLY A 146 -36.34 20.93 1.99
N PRO A 147 -36.86 21.15 0.77
CA PRO A 147 -38.31 21.21 0.53
C PRO A 147 -39.03 19.90 0.84
N THR A 148 -38.43 18.75 0.52
CA THR A 148 -39.03 17.44 0.80
C THR A 148 -39.19 17.20 2.29
N ALA A 149 -38.20 17.57 3.11
CA ALA A 149 -38.30 17.47 4.57
C ALA A 149 -39.42 18.36 5.12
N LYS A 150 -39.56 19.60 4.60
CA LYS A 150 -40.64 20.51 5.00
C LYS A 150 -42.02 19.97 4.63
N ILE A 151 -42.15 19.41 3.43
CA ILE A 151 -43.40 18.79 2.97
C ILE A 151 -43.71 17.54 3.82
N ALA A 152 -42.73 16.69 4.09
CA ALA A 152 -42.91 15.52 4.94
C ALA A 152 -43.36 15.91 6.36
N LEU A 153 -42.77 16.96 6.94
CA LEU A 153 -43.21 17.51 8.21
C LEU A 153 -44.65 18.02 8.14
N LEU A 154 -45.04 18.72 7.08
CA LEU A 154 -46.42 19.18 6.88
C LEU A 154 -47.40 18.00 6.86
N TRP A 155 -47.07 16.93 6.14
CA TRP A 155 -47.85 15.70 6.13
C TRP A 155 -47.97 15.08 7.52
N VAL A 156 -46.86 14.96 8.25
CA VAL A 156 -46.86 14.42 9.62
C VAL A 156 -47.72 15.30 10.55
N TYR A 157 -47.56 16.62 10.51
CA TYR A 157 -48.37 17.56 11.29
C TYR A 157 -49.85 17.52 10.91
N ALA A 158 -50.20 17.19 9.67
CA ALA A 158 -51.59 17.02 9.24
C ALA A 158 -52.18 15.67 9.67
N VAL A 159 -51.39 14.59 9.61
CA VAL A 159 -51.84 13.22 9.92
C VAL A 159 -51.92 12.96 11.42
N ILE A 160 -51.00 13.49 12.23
CA ILE A 160 -51.02 13.34 13.70
C ILE A 160 -52.36 13.74 14.33
N PRO A 161 -52.92 14.96 14.11
CA PRO A 161 -54.18 15.35 14.73
C PRO A 161 -55.35 14.52 14.20
N LEU A 162 -55.32 14.10 12.93
CA LEU A 162 -56.33 13.23 12.34
C LEU A 162 -56.34 11.85 13.00
N ALA A 163 -55.17 11.29 13.30
CA ALA A 163 -55.04 10.00 13.97
C ALA A 163 -55.32 10.07 15.49
N VAL A 164 -54.93 11.17 16.14
CA VAL A 164 -55.05 11.34 17.59
C VAL A 164 -56.45 11.79 18.02
N ALA A 165 -57.19 12.51 17.17
CA ALA A 165 -58.56 12.94 17.46
C ALA A 165 -59.52 11.79 17.84
N PRO A 166 -59.67 10.70 17.05
CA PRO A 166 -60.56 9.59 17.41
C PRO A 166 -60.05 8.84 18.65
N LEU A 167 -58.74 8.68 18.79
CA LEU A 167 -58.14 8.04 19.97
C LEU A 167 -58.46 8.82 21.25
N ARG A 168 -58.38 10.15 21.22
CA ARG A 168 -58.79 11.02 22.34
C ARG A 168 -60.28 10.96 22.62
N ALA A 169 -61.11 10.85 21.57
CA ALA A 169 -62.56 10.72 21.73
C ALA A 169 -62.93 9.41 22.47
N ILE A 170 -62.17 8.34 22.27
CA ILE A 170 -62.38 7.04 22.94
C ILE A 170 -61.76 7.01 24.34
N LEU A 171 -60.54 7.55 24.51
CA LEU A 171 -59.84 7.52 25.79
C LEU A 171 -60.48 8.41 26.85
N ARG A 172 -61.07 9.56 26.46
CA ARG A 172 -61.73 10.49 27.40
C ARG A 172 -62.85 9.82 28.22
N PRO A 173 -63.88 9.20 27.62
CA PRO A 173 -64.93 8.53 28.38
C PRO A 173 -64.40 7.34 29.17
N LEU A 174 -63.41 6.61 28.64
CA LEU A 174 -62.80 5.49 29.36
C LEU A 174 -62.13 5.95 30.66
N VAL A 175 -61.34 7.02 30.61
CA VAL A 175 -60.67 7.60 31.78
C VAL A 175 -61.69 8.16 32.77
N ASP A 176 -62.75 8.83 32.30
CA ASP A 176 -63.80 9.37 33.17
C ASP A 176 -64.55 8.25 33.91
N VAL A 177 -64.90 7.16 33.22
CA VAL A 177 -65.55 6.00 33.85
C VAL A 177 -64.65 5.36 34.89
N HIS A 178 -63.36 5.15 34.59
CA HIS A 178 -62.41 4.61 35.57
C HIS A 178 -62.28 5.53 36.78
N ALA A 179 -62.18 6.84 36.58
CA ALA A 179 -62.10 7.82 37.66
C ALA A 179 -63.36 7.80 38.55
N ARG A 180 -64.55 7.65 37.96
CA ARG A 180 -65.81 7.54 38.70
C ARG A 180 -65.87 6.26 39.55
N ILE A 181 -65.46 5.12 39.01
CA ILE A 181 -65.43 3.85 39.74
C ILE A 181 -64.49 3.95 40.95
N PHE A 182 -63.26 4.43 40.74
CA PHE A 182 -62.30 4.61 41.85
C PHE A 182 -62.80 5.60 42.90
N ARG A 183 -63.45 6.69 42.48
CA ARG A 183 -64.05 7.66 43.40
C ARG A 183 -65.17 7.03 44.24
N GLN A 184 -66.04 6.24 43.62
CA GLN A 184 -67.15 5.57 44.31
C GLN A 184 -66.64 4.54 45.33
N ILE A 185 -65.65 3.73 44.94
CA ILE A 185 -65.00 2.76 45.85
C ILE A 185 -64.40 3.49 47.05
N ARG A 186 -63.66 4.58 46.81
CA ARG A 186 -63.05 5.39 47.88
C ARG A 186 -64.08 5.96 48.85
N VAL A 187 -65.15 6.56 48.35
CA VAL A 187 -66.21 7.14 49.20
C VAL A 187 -66.90 6.07 50.04
N ASN A 188 -67.20 4.91 49.45
CA ASN A 188 -67.83 3.79 50.15
C ASN A 188 -66.92 3.19 51.24
N LEU A 189 -65.62 3.04 50.96
CA LEU A 189 -64.63 2.64 51.97
C LEU A 189 -64.62 3.63 53.13
N SER A 190 -64.45 4.93 52.85
CA SER A 190 -64.40 5.96 53.89
C SER A 190 -65.69 6.05 54.73
N GLY A 191 -66.87 5.88 54.12
CA GLY A 191 -68.15 5.85 54.83
C GLY A 191 -68.31 4.65 55.78
N SER A 192 -67.88 3.46 55.34
CA SER A 192 -67.93 2.23 56.16
C SER A 192 -67.01 2.29 57.38
N TYR A 193 -65.88 2.98 57.30
CA TYR A 193 -64.99 3.19 58.45
C TYR A 193 -65.59 4.13 59.50
N LEU A 194 -66.30 5.17 59.08
CA LEU A 194 -66.94 6.12 60.02
C LEU A 194 -68.20 5.55 60.68
N SER A 195 -68.84 4.55 60.08
CA SER A 195 -70.01 3.86 60.65
C SER A 195 -69.65 2.74 61.64
N ASN A 196 -68.40 2.28 61.69
CA ASN A 196 -67.93 1.19 62.56
C ASN A 196 -67.07 1.68 63.74
N VAL A 197 -67.01 3.00 63.98
CA VAL A 197 -66.40 3.65 65.15
C VAL A 197 -67.49 4.32 65.95
#